data_AF-A0A7Y5IQG1-F1
#
_entry.id   AF-A0A7Y5IQG1-F1
#
_cell.length_a   1.000
_cell.length_b   1.000
_cell.length_c   1.000
_cell.angle_alpha   90.00
_cell.angle_beta   90.00
_cell.angle_gamma   90.00
#
_symmetry.space_group_name_H-M   'P 1'
#
loop_
_entity.id
_entity.type
_entity.pdbx_description
1 polymer ?
#
loop_
_entity_poly.entity_id
_entity_poly.type
_entity_poly.pdbx_seq_one_letter_code
_entity_poly.pdbx_strand_id
1 'polypeptide(L)'
;QNAAIDAAKMAVDNQNKLCWHHPRRRLEAEIIRDAMLSASGTLDPTPFGPGTLDPHQRRSIYFFVKRSKLIPMMTLFDAPDATQGMGERPATTIAPQALLMMNNALVRQCASSLAQRVCPQETAAPEEAVRHAYRLCMGRAPDDVELTDALAFLKEQELSYSTEGIQDARGTALVDFCQVLLSLNEFVYVD
;
A
#
# COMPACT_ATOMS: atom_id res chain seq x y z
N GLN A 1 -4.30 17.66 12.32
CA GLN A 1 -4.16 18.72 11.29
C GLN A 1 -4.48 18.05 9.97
N ASN A 2 -5.27 18.67 9.09
CA ASN A 2 -5.70 18.07 7.82
C ASN A 2 -4.78 18.58 6.69
N ALA A 3 -4.50 17.75 5.68
CA ALA A 3 -3.76 18.13 4.47
C ALA A 3 -4.59 18.96 3.48
N ALA A 4 -5.88 19.20 3.76
CA ALA A 4 -6.78 19.99 2.91
C ALA A 4 -6.24 21.40 2.61
N ILE A 5 -6.12 21.71 1.31
CA ILE A 5 -5.61 22.98 0.80
C ILE A 5 -6.77 23.99 0.73
N ASP A 6 -6.61 25.11 1.44
CA ASP A 6 -7.51 26.27 1.35
C ASP A 6 -6.91 27.28 0.37
N ALA A 7 -7.63 27.56 -0.72
CA ALA A 7 -7.15 28.45 -1.78
C ALA A 7 -6.83 29.87 -1.29
N ALA A 8 -7.55 30.37 -0.29
CA ALA A 8 -7.30 31.71 0.26
C ALA A 8 -6.01 31.72 1.10
N LYS A 9 -5.75 30.67 1.86
CA LYS A 9 -4.52 30.55 2.68
C LYS A 9 -3.30 30.26 1.80
N MET A 10 -3.46 29.46 0.75
CA MET A 10 -2.40 29.16 -0.21
C MET A 10 -1.95 30.41 -1.00
N ALA A 11 -2.86 31.34 -1.27
CA ALA A 11 -2.52 32.61 -1.91
C ALA A 11 -1.65 33.53 -1.01
N VAL A 12 -1.83 33.45 0.31
CA VAL A 12 -1.08 34.27 1.29
C VAL A 12 0.24 33.60 1.69
N ASP A 13 0.25 32.28 1.86
CA ASP A 13 1.41 31.50 2.30
C ASP A 13 1.55 30.21 1.50
N ASN A 14 2.05 30.35 0.27
CA ASN A 14 2.26 29.25 -0.66
C ASN A 14 3.31 28.22 -0.19
N GLN A 15 4.25 28.65 0.66
CA GLN A 15 5.32 27.84 1.20
C GLN A 15 4.93 27.15 2.52
N ASN A 16 3.69 27.35 2.98
CA ASN A 16 3.17 26.81 4.24
C ASN A 16 4.09 27.13 5.46
N LYS A 17 4.71 28.32 5.48
CA LYS A 17 5.57 28.78 6.58
C LYS A 17 4.81 29.00 7.89
N LEU A 18 3.52 29.33 7.79
CA LEU A 18 2.62 29.51 8.92
C LEU A 18 1.96 28.19 9.37
N CYS A 19 2.36 27.07 8.77
CA CYS A 19 1.89 25.71 9.10
C CYS A 19 0.36 25.59 9.12
N TRP A 20 -0.32 26.20 8.14
CA TRP A 20 -1.77 26.24 8.07
C TRP A 20 -2.38 24.92 7.57
N HIS A 21 -1.58 24.02 6.98
CA HIS A 21 -1.93 22.64 6.70
C HIS A 21 -0.78 21.67 7.02
N HIS A 22 -1.07 20.38 7.16
CA HIS A 22 -0.02 19.36 7.23
C HIS A 22 0.46 19.03 5.80
N PRO A 23 1.77 19.07 5.50
CA PRO A 23 2.26 18.66 4.19
C PRO A 23 2.20 17.14 4.07
N ARG A 24 1.73 16.65 2.92
CA ARG A 24 1.74 15.22 2.61
C ARG A 24 3.17 14.70 2.66
N ARG A 25 3.41 13.66 3.45
CA ARG A 25 4.73 13.05 3.60
C ARG A 25 4.75 11.68 2.94
N ARG A 26 5.63 11.52 1.95
CA ARG A 26 5.89 10.21 1.34
C ARG A 26 6.51 9.26 2.36
N LEU A 27 6.05 8.02 2.37
CA LEU A 27 6.61 6.95 3.18
C LEU A 27 7.96 6.47 2.63
N GLU A 28 8.79 5.98 3.55
CA GLU A 28 10.06 5.33 3.23
C GLU A 28 9.84 3.88 2.80
N ALA A 29 10.79 3.31 2.06
CA ALA A 29 10.68 1.95 1.50
C ALA A 29 10.30 0.89 2.56
N GLU A 30 10.95 0.94 3.72
CA GLU A 30 10.73 0.03 4.84
C GLU A 30 9.29 0.12 5.35
N ILE A 31 8.76 1.34 5.44
CA ILE A 31 7.42 1.63 5.93
C ILE A 31 6.38 1.19 4.90
N ILE A 32 6.60 1.45 3.60
CA ILE A 32 5.71 1.01 2.53
C ILE A 32 5.54 -0.51 2.57
N ARG A 33 6.66 -1.25 2.69
CA ARG A 33 6.62 -2.72 2.74
C ARG A 33 5.98 -3.23 4.03
N ASP A 34 6.35 -2.68 5.18
CA ASP A 34 5.75 -3.08 6.46
C ASP A 34 4.25 -2.74 6.51
N ALA A 35 3.80 -1.66 5.86
CA ALA A 35 2.40 -1.30 5.72
C ALA A 35 1.63 -2.32 4.87
N MET A 36 2.20 -2.79 3.74
CA MET A 36 1.57 -3.85 2.93
C MET A 36 1.41 -5.15 3.72
N LEU A 37 2.44 -5.55 4.47
CA LEU A 37 2.40 -6.74 5.31
C LEU A 37 1.39 -6.58 6.47
N SER A 38 1.34 -5.39 7.07
CA SER A 38 0.41 -5.07 8.15
C SER A 38 -1.04 -5.08 7.66
N ALA A 39 -1.33 -4.45 6.52
CA ALA A 39 -2.66 -4.42 5.91
C ALA A 39 -3.12 -5.84 5.54
N SER A 40 -2.24 -6.62 4.90
CA SER A 40 -2.53 -8.02 4.54
C SER A 40 -2.62 -8.98 5.74
N GLY A 41 -2.18 -8.57 6.92
CA GLY A 41 -2.20 -9.40 8.13
C GLY A 41 -1.10 -10.46 8.19
N THR A 42 -0.10 -10.35 7.32
CA THR A 42 1.01 -11.30 7.22
C THR A 42 2.27 -10.83 7.95
N LEU A 43 2.26 -9.61 8.51
CA LEU A 43 3.39 -9.06 9.26
C LEU A 43 3.63 -9.85 10.56
N ASP A 44 4.86 -10.30 10.77
CA ASP A 44 5.35 -10.78 12.07
C ASP A 44 5.80 -9.58 12.94
N PRO A 45 5.06 -9.26 14.02
CA PRO A 45 5.36 -8.12 14.88
C PRO A 45 6.37 -8.45 16.00
N THR A 46 6.86 -9.70 16.09
CA THR A 46 7.69 -10.16 17.21
C THR A 46 8.92 -9.27 17.38
N PRO A 47 9.10 -8.64 18.56
CA PRO A 47 10.20 -7.73 18.78
C PRO A 47 11.50 -8.51 19.04
N PHE A 48 12.62 -7.94 18.62
CA PHE A 48 13.98 -8.47 18.81
C PHE A 48 14.21 -9.86 18.17
N GLY A 49 15.44 -10.36 18.27
CA GLY A 49 15.85 -11.62 17.65
C GLY A 49 16.93 -11.42 16.59
N PRO A 50 17.48 -12.51 16.03
CA PRO A 50 18.50 -12.43 15.00
C PRO A 50 17.93 -11.76 13.74
N GLY A 51 18.76 -10.96 13.08
CA GLY A 51 18.39 -10.38 11.79
C GLY A 51 18.16 -11.49 10.76
N THR A 52 17.12 -11.35 9.96
CA THR A 52 16.80 -12.34 8.91
C THR A 52 17.31 -11.88 7.54
N LEU A 53 17.85 -12.82 6.77
CA LEU A 53 18.11 -12.64 5.33
C LEU A 53 16.89 -12.99 4.49
N ASP A 54 15.94 -13.72 5.09
CA ASP A 54 14.66 -14.02 4.51
C ASP A 54 13.72 -12.82 4.73
N PRO A 55 13.34 -12.08 3.67
CA PRO A 55 12.48 -10.93 3.79
C PRO A 55 11.01 -11.27 4.07
N HIS A 56 10.64 -12.56 4.10
CA HIS A 56 9.26 -12.98 4.27
C HIS A 56 8.72 -12.57 5.64
N GLN A 57 7.63 -11.78 5.63
CA GLN A 57 6.76 -11.45 6.77
C GLN A 57 7.36 -10.66 7.94
N ARG A 58 8.66 -10.73 8.18
CA ARG A 58 9.34 -10.02 9.27
C ARG A 58 9.39 -8.51 9.00
N ARG A 59 9.25 -7.66 10.03
CA ARG A 59 9.43 -6.19 9.89
C ARG A 59 10.79 -5.81 9.30
N SER A 60 10.81 -4.79 8.44
CA SER A 60 11.99 -4.36 7.68
C SER A 60 13.15 -3.92 8.58
N ILE A 61 12.87 -3.38 9.77
CA ILE A 61 13.88 -2.97 10.76
C ILE A 61 14.73 -4.15 11.29
N TYR A 62 14.23 -5.38 11.19
CA TYR A 62 14.94 -6.59 11.63
C TYR A 62 15.65 -7.32 10.49
N PHE A 63 15.79 -6.68 9.33
CA PHE A 63 16.51 -7.29 8.22
C PHE A 63 18.02 -7.28 8.46
N PHE A 64 18.64 -8.39 8.12
CA PHE A 64 20.09 -8.46 8.05
C PHE A 64 20.56 -7.75 6.78
N VAL A 65 21.15 -6.57 6.94
CA VAL A 65 21.68 -5.79 5.82
C VAL A 65 23.07 -6.29 5.42
N LYS A 66 23.16 -6.95 4.27
CA LYS A 66 24.43 -7.19 3.58
C LYS A 66 24.72 -5.97 2.71
N ARG A 67 25.75 -5.19 3.05
CA ARG A 67 26.07 -3.92 2.35
C ARG A 67 26.15 -4.06 0.83
N SER A 68 26.69 -5.17 0.32
CA SER A 68 26.82 -5.45 -1.12
C SER A 68 25.60 -6.12 -1.77
N LYS A 69 24.56 -6.44 -1.00
CA LYS A 69 23.33 -7.11 -1.48
C LYS A 69 22.11 -6.31 -1.06
N LEU A 70 21.78 -5.33 -1.89
CA LEU A 70 20.59 -4.51 -1.73
C LEU A 70 19.31 -5.33 -2.01
N ILE A 71 18.22 -4.98 -1.35
CA ILE A 71 16.90 -5.58 -1.57
C ILE A 71 16.23 -4.79 -2.71
N PRO A 72 15.92 -5.41 -3.87
CA PRO A 72 15.50 -4.66 -5.07
C PRO A 72 14.29 -3.75 -4.85
N MET A 73 13.29 -4.24 -4.13
CA MET A 73 12.12 -3.44 -3.77
C MET A 73 12.48 -2.24 -2.90
N MET A 74 13.37 -2.41 -1.91
CA MET A 74 13.79 -1.32 -1.04
C MET A 74 14.53 -0.25 -1.82
N THR A 75 15.47 -0.67 -2.67
CA THR A 75 16.24 0.25 -3.52
C THR A 75 15.35 1.04 -4.47
N LEU A 76 14.33 0.41 -5.06
CA LEU A 76 13.42 1.10 -5.98
C LEU A 76 12.59 2.18 -5.27
N PHE A 77 12.26 1.98 -4.00
CA PHE A 77 11.55 2.94 -3.16
C PHE A 77 12.48 3.87 -2.36
N ASP A 78 13.68 4.11 -2.89
CA ASP A 78 14.65 5.08 -2.39
C ASP A 78 15.31 4.70 -1.05
N ALA A 79 15.36 3.41 -0.70
CA ALA A 79 16.13 2.99 0.47
C ALA A 79 17.62 3.32 0.34
N PRO A 80 18.28 3.73 1.44
CA PRO A 80 19.66 4.17 1.39
C PRO A 80 20.64 3.05 1.02
N ASP A 81 21.64 3.37 0.20
CA ASP A 81 22.76 2.48 -0.08
C ASP A 81 23.72 2.46 1.13
N ALA A 82 23.84 1.29 1.77
CA ALA A 82 24.68 1.10 2.96
C ALA A 82 26.19 1.14 2.68
N THR A 83 26.62 1.30 1.42
CA THR A 83 28.02 1.44 1.03
C THR A 83 28.48 2.89 0.88
N GLN A 84 27.55 3.85 0.83
CA GLN A 84 27.83 5.25 0.55
C GLN A 84 27.23 6.16 1.63
N GLY A 85 27.88 7.28 1.90
CA GLY A 85 27.31 8.32 2.77
C GLY A 85 26.20 9.07 2.03
N MET A 86 25.04 9.24 2.66
CA MET A 86 23.97 10.10 2.16
C MET A 86 23.56 11.11 3.23
N GLY A 87 23.51 12.40 2.85
CA GLY A 87 23.09 13.48 3.75
C GLY A 87 21.57 13.60 3.88
N GLU A 88 20.83 13.18 2.85
CA GLU A 88 19.38 13.20 2.80
C GLU A 88 18.87 11.98 2.02
N ARG A 89 17.74 11.42 2.44
CA ARG A 89 17.10 10.32 1.73
C ARG A 89 16.33 10.88 0.53
N PRO A 90 16.58 10.38 -0.70
CA PRO A 90 15.78 10.79 -1.84
C PRO A 90 14.33 10.31 -1.68
N ALA A 91 13.40 11.06 -2.25
CA ALA A 91 12.00 10.69 -2.32
C ALA A 91 11.56 10.89 -3.78
N THR A 92 11.54 9.80 -4.55
CA THR A 92 11.17 9.84 -5.97
C THR A 92 9.77 9.28 -6.17
N THR A 93 9.08 9.78 -7.20
CA THR A 93 7.83 9.21 -7.70
C THR A 93 8.03 8.94 -9.17
N ILE A 94 8.37 7.69 -9.52
CA ILE A 94 8.73 7.31 -10.89
C ILE A 94 7.88 6.12 -11.37
N ALA A 95 7.60 6.06 -12.67
CA ALA A 95 6.78 5.00 -13.26
C ALA A 95 7.23 3.56 -12.89
N PRO A 96 8.54 3.24 -12.79
CA PRO A 96 8.98 1.94 -12.32
C PRO A 96 8.46 1.53 -10.93
N GLN A 97 8.26 2.46 -10.00
CA GLN A 97 7.72 2.17 -8.67
C GLN A 97 6.26 1.69 -8.77
N ALA A 98 5.44 2.36 -9.58
CA ALA A 98 4.06 1.95 -9.84
C ALA A 98 4.00 0.61 -10.58
N LEU A 99 4.84 0.41 -11.59
CA LEU A 99 4.95 -0.86 -12.31
C LEU A 99 5.37 -2.01 -11.39
N LEU A 100 6.22 -1.76 -10.40
CA LEU A 100 6.56 -2.77 -9.41
C LEU A 100 5.33 -3.14 -8.58
N MET A 101 4.52 -2.17 -8.12
CA MET A 101 3.29 -2.49 -7.38
C MET A 101 2.33 -3.37 -8.21
N MET A 102 2.24 -3.14 -9.52
CA MET A 102 1.39 -3.93 -10.41
C MET A 102 1.93 -5.33 -10.73
N ASN A 103 3.25 -5.53 -10.75
CA ASN A 103 3.86 -6.76 -11.30
C ASN A 103 4.68 -7.57 -10.28
N ASN A 104 4.71 -7.16 -9.01
CA ASN A 104 5.53 -7.83 -8.00
C ASN A 104 4.78 -8.94 -7.27
N ALA A 105 5.42 -10.11 -7.15
CA ALA A 105 4.85 -11.28 -6.48
C ALA A 105 4.53 -11.04 -5.00
N LEU A 106 5.33 -10.26 -4.27
CA LEU A 106 5.04 -9.91 -2.87
C LEU A 106 3.77 -9.07 -2.77
N VAL A 107 3.58 -8.12 -3.68
CA VAL A 107 2.38 -7.27 -3.69
C VAL A 107 1.15 -8.11 -4.01
N ARG A 108 1.26 -9.02 -4.99
CA ARG A 108 0.19 -9.98 -5.31
C ARG A 108 -0.15 -10.86 -4.10
N GLN A 109 0.85 -11.40 -3.40
CA GLN A 109 0.65 -12.19 -2.18
C GLN A 109 -0.04 -11.38 -1.07
N CYS A 110 0.41 -10.14 -0.84
CA CYS A 110 -0.23 -9.24 0.12
C CYS A 110 -1.69 -8.95 -0.27
N ALA A 111 -1.97 -8.73 -1.56
CA ALA A 111 -3.33 -8.52 -2.05
C ALA A 111 -4.22 -9.75 -1.85
N SER A 112 -3.70 -10.96 -2.10
CA SER A 112 -4.44 -12.21 -1.85
C SER A 112 -4.75 -12.41 -0.36
N SER A 113 -3.76 -12.19 0.51
CA SER A 113 -3.98 -12.29 1.97
C SER A 113 -4.91 -11.18 2.48
N LEU A 114 -4.84 -9.97 1.92
CA LEU A 114 -5.75 -8.88 2.24
C LEU A 114 -7.19 -9.24 1.84
N ALA A 115 -7.41 -9.79 0.64
CA ALA A 115 -8.72 -10.23 0.17
C ALA A 115 -9.35 -11.27 1.11
N GLN A 116 -8.57 -12.26 1.55
CA GLN A 116 -8.99 -13.26 2.53
C GLN A 116 -9.32 -12.63 3.90
N ARG A 117 -8.54 -11.62 4.31
CA ARG A 117 -8.75 -10.92 5.58
C ARG A 117 -10.02 -10.06 5.58
N VAL A 118 -10.35 -9.41 4.46
CA VAL A 118 -11.52 -8.52 4.38
C VAL A 118 -12.81 -9.28 4.11
N CYS A 119 -12.72 -10.45 3.47
CA CYS A 119 -13.86 -11.31 3.14
C CYS A 119 -13.56 -12.78 3.50
N PRO A 120 -13.47 -13.12 4.81
CA PRO A 120 -13.13 -14.48 5.25
C PRO A 120 -14.25 -15.51 5.00
N GLN A 121 -15.47 -15.04 4.73
CA GLN A 121 -16.61 -15.86 4.33
C GLN A 121 -17.11 -15.35 2.98
N GLU A 122 -17.27 -16.24 1.99
CA GLU A 122 -17.76 -15.92 0.63
C GLU A 122 -19.15 -15.25 0.63
N THR A 123 -19.88 -15.29 1.75
CA THR A 123 -21.19 -14.68 1.93
C THR A 123 -21.19 -13.23 2.38
N ALA A 124 -20.05 -12.64 2.75
CA ALA A 124 -20.01 -11.23 3.19
C ALA A 124 -20.45 -10.28 2.07
N ALA A 125 -21.13 -9.18 2.41
CA ALA A 125 -21.56 -8.20 1.40
C ALA A 125 -20.34 -7.51 0.76
N PRO A 126 -20.31 -7.32 -0.58
CA PRO A 126 -19.18 -6.65 -1.25
C PRO A 126 -18.88 -5.25 -0.68
N GLU A 127 -19.92 -4.51 -0.28
CA GLU A 127 -19.76 -3.18 0.33
C GLU A 127 -18.98 -3.24 1.64
N GLU A 128 -19.22 -4.25 2.48
CA GLU A 128 -18.54 -4.42 3.75
C GLU A 128 -17.06 -4.76 3.54
N ALA A 129 -16.77 -5.62 2.55
CA ALA A 129 -15.40 -5.96 2.17
C ALA A 129 -14.63 -4.71 1.67
N VAL A 130 -15.24 -3.89 0.82
CA VAL A 130 -14.64 -2.63 0.34
C VAL A 130 -14.36 -1.69 1.50
N ARG A 131 -15.35 -1.42 2.36
CA ARG A 131 -15.17 -0.55 3.52
C ARG A 131 -14.09 -1.06 4.48
N HIS A 132 -14.01 -2.37 4.69
CA HIS A 132 -12.98 -2.98 5.53
C HIS A 132 -11.58 -2.83 4.91
N ALA A 133 -11.44 -3.07 3.59
CA ALA A 133 -10.18 -2.90 2.88
C ALA A 133 -9.65 -1.46 2.96
N TYR A 134 -10.51 -0.46 2.74
CA TYR A 134 -10.15 0.96 2.88
C TYR A 134 -9.68 1.31 4.29
N ARG A 135 -10.33 0.79 5.35
CA ARG A 135 -9.88 1.04 6.72
C ARG A 135 -8.50 0.43 7.01
N LEU A 136 -8.21 -0.75 6.47
CA LEU A 136 -6.92 -1.40 6.67
C LEU A 136 -5.79 -0.73 5.88
N CYS A 137 -6.07 -0.27 4.66
CA CYS A 137 -5.07 0.33 3.78
C CYS A 137 -4.87 1.83 4.02
N MET A 138 -5.96 2.59 4.17
CA MET A 138 -5.96 4.06 4.20
C MET A 138 -6.31 4.63 5.58
N GLY A 139 -6.72 3.80 6.54
CA GLY A 139 -7.12 4.26 7.88
C GLY A 139 -8.44 5.04 7.91
N ARG A 140 -9.18 5.12 6.80
CA ARG A 140 -10.47 5.81 6.67
C ARG A 140 -11.50 4.95 5.94
N ALA A 141 -12.76 5.37 5.98
CA ALA A 141 -13.78 4.81 5.10
C ALA A 141 -13.67 5.41 3.68
N PRO A 142 -14.11 4.68 2.64
CA PRO A 142 -14.25 5.26 1.32
C PRO A 142 -15.37 6.32 1.34
N ASP A 143 -15.24 7.33 0.51
CA ASP A 143 -16.35 8.24 0.21
C ASP A 143 -17.41 7.56 -0.69
N ASP A 144 -18.52 8.25 -0.95
CA ASP A 144 -19.63 7.69 -1.72
C ASP A 144 -19.27 7.41 -3.18
N VAL A 145 -18.35 8.19 -3.76
CA VAL A 145 -17.89 8.02 -5.14
C VAL A 145 -16.92 6.84 -5.23
N GLU A 146 -15.91 6.81 -4.36
CA GLU A 146 -14.95 5.72 -4.21
C GLU A 146 -15.64 4.38 -3.96
N LEU A 147 -16.68 4.38 -3.13
CA LEU A 147 -17.46 3.17 -2.85
C LEU A 147 -18.23 2.70 -4.09
N THR A 148 -18.86 3.64 -4.81
CA THR A 148 -19.61 3.33 -6.04
C THR A 148 -18.68 2.76 -7.11
N ASP A 149 -17.52 3.40 -7.32
CA ASP A 149 -16.52 2.97 -8.30
C ASP A 149 -15.92 1.61 -7.93
N ALA A 150 -15.61 1.37 -6.65
CA ALA A 150 -15.10 0.09 -6.18
C ALA A 150 -16.11 -1.05 -6.39
N LEU A 151 -17.39 -0.82 -6.12
CA LEU A 151 -18.45 -1.81 -6.34
C LEU A 151 -18.67 -2.08 -7.84
N ALA A 152 -18.60 -1.04 -8.67
CA ALA A 152 -18.68 -1.19 -10.13
C ALA A 152 -17.51 -2.02 -10.67
N PHE A 153 -16.28 -1.72 -10.25
CA PHE A 153 -15.08 -2.46 -10.60
C PHE A 153 -15.17 -3.95 -10.23
N LEU A 154 -15.57 -4.25 -8.98
CA LEU A 154 -15.72 -5.63 -8.52
C LEU A 154 -16.73 -6.40 -9.36
N LYS A 155 -17.87 -5.79 -9.67
CA LYS A 155 -18.92 -6.40 -10.47
C LYS A 155 -18.47 -6.67 -11.91
N GLU A 156 -17.77 -5.73 -12.52
CA GLU A 156 -17.23 -5.88 -13.88
C GLU A 156 -16.18 -6.99 -13.93
N GLN A 157 -15.27 -7.04 -12.96
CA GLN A 157 -14.24 -8.08 -12.92
C GLN A 157 -14.78 -9.47 -12.61
N GLU A 158 -15.72 -9.59 -11.67
CA GLU A 158 -16.38 -10.86 -11.39
C GLU A 158 -17.10 -11.40 -12.63
N LEU A 159 -17.73 -10.53 -13.42
CA LEU A 159 -18.38 -10.91 -14.67
C LEU A 159 -17.37 -11.38 -15.72
N SER A 160 -16.24 -10.68 -15.87
CA SER A 160 -15.16 -11.08 -16.78
C SER A 160 -14.64 -12.48 -16.43
N TYR A 161 -14.28 -12.70 -15.16
CA TYR A 161 -13.77 -13.99 -14.71
C TYR A 161 -14.79 -15.13 -14.78
N SER A 162 -16.06 -14.82 -14.52
CA SER A 162 -17.15 -15.79 -14.69
C SER A 162 -17.31 -16.21 -16.15
N THR A 163 -17.14 -15.27 -17.08
CA THR A 163 -17.20 -15.54 -18.53
C THR A 163 -16.00 -16.38 -19.00
N GLU A 164 -14.84 -16.18 -18.40
CA GLU A 164 -13.63 -16.98 -18.63
C GLU A 164 -13.66 -18.36 -17.95
N GLY A 165 -14.66 -18.63 -17.11
CA GLY A 165 -14.84 -19.92 -16.43
C GLY A 165 -13.93 -20.12 -15.21
N ILE A 166 -13.44 -19.04 -14.59
CA ILE A 166 -12.67 -19.13 -13.34
C ILE A 166 -13.61 -19.54 -12.20
N GLN A 167 -13.23 -20.58 -11.45
CA GLN A 167 -14.06 -21.15 -10.37
C GLN A 167 -14.34 -20.16 -9.23
N ASP A 168 -13.33 -19.37 -8.84
CA ASP A 168 -13.46 -18.32 -7.80
C ASP A 168 -13.33 -16.93 -8.45
N ALA A 169 -14.28 -16.61 -9.33
CA ALA A 169 -14.30 -15.33 -10.04
C ALA A 169 -14.38 -14.13 -9.06
N ARG A 170 -15.19 -14.27 -8.01
CA ARG A 170 -15.42 -13.21 -7.03
C ARG A 170 -14.20 -12.99 -6.12
N GLY A 171 -13.58 -14.05 -5.61
CA GLY A 171 -12.36 -13.94 -4.81
C GLY A 171 -11.20 -13.39 -5.63
N THR A 172 -11.09 -13.79 -6.90
CA THR A 172 -10.08 -13.25 -7.82
C THR A 172 -10.27 -11.75 -8.08
N ALA A 173 -11.50 -11.31 -8.36
CA ALA A 173 -11.83 -9.89 -8.50
C ALA A 173 -11.50 -9.08 -7.24
N LEU A 174 -11.74 -9.65 -6.06
CA LEU A 174 -11.40 -9.02 -4.79
C LEU A 174 -9.88 -8.91 -4.56
N VAL A 175 -9.10 -9.91 -5.00
CA VAL A 175 -7.63 -9.85 -4.98
C VAL A 175 -7.14 -8.69 -5.85
N ASP A 176 -7.70 -8.53 -7.05
CA ASP A 176 -7.32 -7.44 -7.95
C ASP A 176 -7.68 -6.06 -7.37
N PHE A 177 -8.87 -5.94 -6.77
CA PHE A 177 -9.27 -4.73 -6.06
C PHE A 177 -8.30 -4.40 -4.91
N CYS A 178 -7.92 -5.39 -4.10
CA CYS A 178 -6.92 -5.23 -3.04
C CYS A 178 -5.56 -4.80 -3.60
N GLN A 179 -5.16 -5.33 -4.75
CA GLN A 179 -3.91 -4.94 -5.41
C GLN A 179 -3.96 -3.48 -5.91
N VAL A 180 -5.10 -3.03 -6.44
CA VAL A 180 -5.32 -1.62 -6.80
C VAL A 180 -5.13 -0.74 -5.57
N LEU A 181 -5.77 -1.07 -4.44
CA LEU A 181 -5.64 -0.29 -3.19
C LEU A 181 -4.18 -0.16 -2.71
N LEU A 182 -3.42 -1.26 -2.73
CA LEU A 182 -2.00 -1.25 -2.35
C LEU A 182 -1.13 -0.44 -3.33
N SER A 183 -1.61 -0.22 -4.56
CA SER A 183 -0.91 0.51 -5.62
C SER A 183 -1.30 1.99 -5.70
N LEU A 184 -2.29 2.45 -4.92
CA LEU A 184 -2.71 3.84 -4.90
C LEU A 184 -1.63 4.74 -4.31
N ASN A 185 -1.51 5.96 -4.84
CA ASN A 185 -0.61 6.96 -4.26
C ASN A 185 -0.96 7.23 -2.79
N GLU A 186 -2.24 7.27 -2.42
CA GLU A 186 -2.65 7.49 -1.02
C GLU A 186 -2.07 6.45 -0.06
N PHE A 187 -1.80 5.21 -0.51
CA PHE A 187 -1.16 4.19 0.32
C PHE A 187 0.30 4.51 0.68
N VAL A 188 0.98 5.28 -0.18
CA VAL A 188 2.41 5.62 -0.05
C VAL A 188 2.61 6.97 0.64
N TYR A 189 1.55 7.74 0.88
CA TYR A 189 1.62 9.08 1.48
C TYR A 189 0.82 9.13 2.79
N VAL A 190 1.30 9.92 3.74
CA VAL A 190 0.57 10.24 4.98
C VAL A 190 0.17 11.70 4.95
N ASP A 191 -1.10 11.96 5.21
CA ASP A 191 -1.75 13.28 5.26
C ASP A 191 -1.87 13.85 6.68
#